data_AF-A0A284RZW7-F1
#
_entry.id   AF-A0A284RZW7-F1
#
_cell.length_a   1.000
_cell.length_b   1.000
_cell.length_c   1.000
_cell.angle_alpha   90.00
_cell.angle_beta   90.00
_cell.angle_gamma   90.00
#
_symmetry.space_group_name_H-M   'P 1'
#
loop_
_entity.id
_entity.type
_entity.pdbx_description
1 polymer ?
#
loop_
_entity_poly.entity_id
_entity_poly.type
_entity_poly.pdbx_seq_one_letter_code
_entity_poly.pdbx_strand_id
1 'polypeptide(L)'
;MDYLVETDLQYIKSMLSNPGMGPNATINRWIEDILMFHFTLRHVKGSTFPADGLSRRDPQPGDEIHHDLKDYELEDHGPLKFEVAEGTSMLPKEIDEFKNEIDSRGGYMYTLATSIDNFAVELEDACSCEQELRDLYLAQENTNETTCQFLKATPLIPDLEYKFDPNKREDYPEKQWTSSGLAQDERLPHVRTWLRNIRYCPEGLNNKQYLTFKQYCHNFFLDKEG
;
A
#
# COMPACT_ATOMS: atom_id res chain seq x y z
N MET A 1 -19.22 8.17 29.42
CA MET A 1 -20.24 8.85 28.60
C MET A 1 -20.54 7.89 27.48
N ASP A 2 -21.79 7.42 27.37
CA ASP A 2 -22.16 6.47 26.32
C ASP A 2 -22.55 7.27 25.08
N TYR A 3 -21.71 7.23 24.05
CA TYR A 3 -21.99 7.88 22.78
C TYR A 3 -22.93 6.99 21.95
N LEU A 4 -23.91 7.59 21.28
CA LEU A 4 -24.81 6.89 20.37
C LEU A 4 -24.54 7.37 18.95
N VAL A 5 -24.13 6.46 18.08
CA VAL A 5 -23.82 6.74 16.67
C VAL A 5 -24.92 6.16 15.81
N GLU A 6 -25.57 6.99 15.00
CA GLU A 6 -26.58 6.56 14.06
C GLU A 6 -26.00 6.39 12.66
N THR A 7 -26.43 5.35 11.95
CA THR A 7 -26.00 5.09 10.57
C THR A 7 -27.09 4.41 9.76
N ASP A 8 -27.17 4.74 8.48
CA ASP A 8 -28.04 4.08 7.51
C ASP A 8 -27.34 3.00 6.69
N LEU A 9 -26.05 2.77 6.94
CA LEU A 9 -25.28 1.75 6.27
C LEU A 9 -25.61 0.36 6.83
N GLN A 10 -26.14 -0.51 5.98
CA GLN A 10 -26.58 -1.86 6.35
C GLN A 10 -25.40 -2.81 6.66
N TYR A 11 -24.22 -2.53 6.10
CA TYR A 11 -23.03 -3.39 6.15
C TYR A 11 -22.11 -3.11 7.35
N ILE A 12 -22.18 -1.90 7.90
CA ILE A 12 -21.23 -1.38 8.89
C ILE A 12 -21.24 -2.17 10.19
N LYS A 13 -22.42 -2.65 10.64
CA LYS A 13 -22.54 -3.52 11.80
C LYS A 13 -21.70 -4.78 11.63
N SER A 14 -21.85 -5.44 10.49
CA SER A 14 -21.22 -6.73 10.22
C SER A 14 -19.73 -6.58 9.97
N MET A 15 -19.29 -5.43 9.43
CA MET A 15 -17.88 -5.07 9.35
C MET A 15 -17.26 -4.87 10.73
N LEU A 16 -17.90 -4.09 11.62
CA LEU A 16 -17.37 -3.83 12.97
C LEU A 16 -17.41 -5.07 13.87
N SER A 17 -18.32 -6.01 13.63
CA SER A 17 -18.42 -7.26 14.40
C SER A 17 -17.37 -8.30 13.98
N ASN A 18 -16.72 -8.14 12.83
CA ASN A 18 -15.76 -9.09 12.27
C ASN A 18 -14.46 -8.37 11.84
N PRO A 19 -13.69 -7.80 12.79
CA PRO A 19 -12.43 -7.13 12.48
C PRO A 19 -11.45 -8.08 11.78
N GLY A 20 -10.75 -7.58 10.77
CA GLY A 20 -9.82 -8.37 9.95
C GLY A 20 -10.47 -9.18 8.82
N MET A 21 -11.81 -9.28 8.77
CA MET A 21 -12.54 -9.88 7.65
C MET A 21 -12.90 -8.87 6.55
N GLY A 22 -12.49 -7.61 6.72
CA GLY A 22 -12.69 -6.56 5.74
C GLY A 22 -12.02 -6.86 4.40
N PRO A 23 -12.57 -6.34 3.29
CA PRO A 23 -12.15 -6.68 1.93
C PRO A 23 -10.77 -6.13 1.56
N ASN A 24 -10.31 -5.05 2.20
CA ASN A 24 -9.01 -4.41 1.95
C ASN A 24 -8.31 -4.09 3.27
N ALA A 25 -6.97 -4.07 3.29
CA ALA A 25 -6.13 -3.65 4.40
C ALA A 25 -6.46 -2.23 4.90
N THR A 26 -6.74 -1.27 3.99
CA THR A 26 -7.19 0.07 4.40
C THR A 26 -8.49 0.01 5.18
N ILE A 27 -9.39 -0.92 4.79
CA ILE A 27 -10.68 -1.08 5.45
C ILE A 27 -10.53 -1.67 6.85
N ASN A 28 -9.69 -2.69 6.97
CA ASN A 28 -9.36 -3.27 8.27
C ASN A 28 -8.70 -2.24 9.22
N ARG A 29 -7.83 -1.37 8.70
CA ARG A 29 -7.20 -0.32 9.52
C ARG A 29 -8.21 0.65 10.11
N TRP A 30 -9.16 1.18 9.32
CA TRP A 30 -10.16 2.09 9.89
C TRP A 30 -11.20 1.37 10.78
N ILE A 31 -11.46 0.08 10.56
CA ILE A 31 -12.27 -0.71 11.50
C ILE A 31 -11.57 -0.81 12.86
N GLU A 32 -10.26 -1.10 12.88
CA GLU A 32 -9.45 -1.10 14.09
C GLU A 32 -9.48 0.26 14.79
N ASP A 33 -9.30 1.36 14.04
CA ASP A 33 -9.34 2.72 14.56
C ASP A 33 -10.72 3.08 15.16
N ILE A 34 -11.81 2.68 14.53
CA ILE A 34 -13.17 2.93 15.05
C ILE A 34 -13.41 2.15 16.35
N LEU A 35 -12.90 0.93 16.46
CA LEU A 35 -13.06 0.09 17.65
C LEU A 35 -12.35 0.66 18.88
N MET A 36 -11.50 1.69 18.72
CA MET A 36 -10.89 2.44 19.81
C MET A 36 -11.89 3.31 20.61
N PHE A 37 -13.09 3.54 20.07
CA PHE A 37 -14.09 4.40 20.69
C PHE A 37 -15.21 3.59 21.36
N HIS A 38 -15.65 4.04 22.54
CA HIS A 38 -16.81 3.48 23.22
C HIS A 38 -18.12 4.14 22.79
N PHE A 39 -18.87 3.48 21.91
CA PHE A 39 -20.19 3.93 21.49
C PHE A 39 -21.17 2.77 21.25
N THR A 40 -22.46 3.10 21.22
CA THR A 40 -23.52 2.22 20.76
C THR A 40 -23.87 2.59 19.33
N LEU A 41 -23.84 1.61 18.42
CA LEU A 41 -24.21 1.82 17.02
C LEU A 41 -25.71 1.54 16.83
N ARG A 42 -26.46 2.53 16.32
CA ARG A 42 -27.88 2.42 15.99
C ARG A 42 -28.11 2.51 14.49
N HIS A 43 -28.72 1.48 13.91
CA HIS A 43 -29.11 1.53 12.51
C HIS A 43 -30.43 2.31 12.32
N VAL A 44 -30.47 3.25 11.38
CA VAL A 44 -31.62 4.10 11.04
C VAL A 44 -31.88 4.03 9.54
N LYS A 45 -33.14 4.13 9.10
CA LYS A 45 -33.49 4.17 7.67
C LYS A 45 -32.94 5.45 7.00
N GLY A 46 -32.17 5.29 5.92
CA GLY A 46 -31.52 6.40 5.18
C GLY A 46 -32.46 7.51 4.71
N SER A 47 -33.73 7.19 4.39
CA SER A 47 -34.73 8.21 4.02
C SER A 47 -35.00 9.26 5.11
N THR A 48 -34.65 8.96 6.35
CA THR A 48 -34.87 9.81 7.52
C THR A 48 -33.53 10.34 8.06
N PHE A 49 -32.40 9.99 7.45
CA PHE A 49 -31.08 10.29 7.99
C PHE A 49 -30.57 11.65 7.47
N PRO A 50 -30.57 12.71 8.30
CA PRO A 50 -30.29 14.07 7.83
C PRO A 50 -28.84 14.27 7.41
N ALA A 51 -27.91 13.43 7.88
CA ALA A 51 -26.49 13.53 7.58
C ALA A 51 -26.15 13.15 6.12
N ASP A 52 -27.00 12.41 5.41
CA ASP A 52 -26.82 12.12 3.97
C ASP A 52 -26.77 13.42 3.15
N GLY A 53 -27.58 14.42 3.53
CA GLY A 53 -27.54 15.75 2.90
C GLY A 53 -26.22 16.50 3.12
N LEU A 54 -25.52 16.24 4.24
CA LEU A 54 -24.22 16.84 4.53
C LEU A 54 -23.09 16.14 3.78
N SER A 55 -23.18 14.83 3.58
CA SER A 55 -22.17 14.06 2.83
C SER A 55 -22.11 14.44 1.35
N ARG A 56 -23.19 14.99 0.79
CA ARG A 56 -23.30 15.33 -0.63
C ARG A 56 -23.00 16.80 -0.94
N ARG A 57 -22.61 17.59 0.06
CA ARG A 57 -22.30 19.01 -0.15
C ARG A 57 -20.89 19.15 -0.72
N ASP A 58 -20.71 20.07 -1.67
CA ASP A 58 -19.38 20.42 -2.15
C ASP A 58 -18.59 21.18 -1.08
N PRO A 59 -17.25 21.02 -1.02
CA PRO A 59 -16.39 21.77 -0.10
C PRO A 59 -16.62 23.28 -0.24
N GLN A 60 -16.88 23.96 0.87
CA GLN A 60 -17.10 25.40 0.90
C GLN A 60 -15.83 26.16 1.32
N PRO A 61 -15.62 27.39 0.84
CA PRO A 61 -14.51 28.23 1.29
C PRO A 61 -14.63 28.48 2.80
N GLY A 62 -13.72 27.91 3.59
CA GLY A 62 -13.70 27.96 5.05
C GLY A 62 -13.84 26.60 5.74
N ASP A 63 -14.10 25.52 4.99
CA ASP A 63 -14.08 24.16 5.56
C ASP A 63 -12.66 23.79 6.03
N GLU A 64 -12.56 23.19 7.22
CA GLU A 64 -11.29 22.75 7.79
C GLU A 64 -10.79 21.48 7.08
N ILE A 65 -9.53 21.47 6.66
CA ILE A 65 -8.89 20.27 6.13
C ILE A 65 -8.35 19.47 7.32
N HIS A 66 -9.04 18.37 7.66
CA HIS A 66 -8.57 17.45 8.68
C HIS A 66 -7.55 16.48 8.08
N HIS A 67 -6.37 16.40 8.70
CA HIS A 67 -5.35 15.41 8.33
C HIS A 67 -5.65 14.07 9.03
N ASP A 68 -5.34 12.95 8.35
CA ASP A 68 -5.46 11.60 8.91
C ASP A 68 -4.70 11.50 10.24
N LEU A 69 -5.40 11.10 11.31
CA LEU A 69 -4.79 10.78 12.60
C LEU A 69 -4.03 9.45 12.45
N LYS A 70 -2.72 9.43 12.75
CA LYS A 70 -1.88 8.23 12.56
C LYS A 70 -1.30 7.62 13.82
N ASP A 71 -1.53 8.20 15.00
CA ASP A 71 -0.82 7.79 16.22
C ASP A 71 -1.77 7.67 17.41
N TYR A 72 -2.31 6.47 17.65
CA TYR A 72 -2.99 6.13 18.90
C TYR A 72 -2.72 4.67 19.29
N GLU A 73 -2.54 4.41 20.59
CA GLU A 73 -2.23 3.09 21.16
C GLU A 73 -3.51 2.24 21.24
N LEU A 74 -3.51 1.02 20.70
CA LEU A 74 -4.65 0.09 20.78
C LEU A 74 -4.89 -0.34 22.23
N GLU A 75 -5.93 0.20 22.86
CA GLU A 75 -6.51 -0.36 24.08
C GLU A 75 -7.49 -1.50 23.72
N ASP A 76 -7.58 -2.53 24.56
CA ASP A 76 -8.49 -3.67 24.36
C ASP A 76 -9.92 -3.29 24.79
N HIS A 77 -10.71 -2.82 23.83
CA HIS A 77 -12.10 -2.43 24.06
C HIS A 77 -13.00 -3.61 23.74
N GLY A 78 -13.70 -4.12 24.77
CA GLY A 78 -14.64 -5.24 24.63
C GLY A 78 -15.73 -5.03 23.55
N PRO A 79 -16.57 -6.05 23.31
CA PRO A 79 -17.46 -6.10 22.15
C PRO A 79 -18.39 -4.88 22.02
N LEU A 80 -18.48 -4.34 20.80
CA LEU A 80 -19.32 -3.20 20.44
C LEU A 80 -20.80 -3.49 20.70
N LYS A 81 -21.52 -2.53 21.30
CA LYS A 81 -22.97 -2.62 21.54
C LYS A 81 -23.75 -2.15 20.31
N PHE A 82 -24.79 -2.88 19.93
CA PHE A 82 -25.58 -2.62 18.72
C PHE A 82 -27.09 -2.61 19.00
N GLU A 83 -27.79 -1.65 18.40
CA GLU A 83 -29.25 -1.48 18.49
C GLU A 83 -29.88 -1.23 17.11
N VAL A 84 -31.12 -1.70 16.90
CA VAL A 84 -31.92 -1.38 15.70
C VAL A 84 -33.03 -0.43 16.10
N ALA A 85 -33.19 0.69 15.38
CA ALA A 85 -34.28 1.62 15.65
C ALA A 85 -35.66 1.02 15.31
N GLU A 86 -36.67 1.34 16.12
CA GLU A 86 -38.04 0.88 15.95
C GLU A 86 -38.63 1.37 14.61
N GLY A 87 -39.17 0.45 13.81
CA GLY A 87 -39.73 0.74 12.47
C GLY A 87 -38.77 0.59 11.29
N THR A 88 -37.54 0.11 11.52
CA THR A 88 -36.58 -0.15 10.44
C THR A 88 -36.84 -1.53 9.82
N SER A 89 -37.29 -1.56 8.56
CA SER A 89 -37.70 -2.79 7.86
C SER A 89 -36.54 -3.57 7.22
N MET A 90 -35.35 -2.95 7.11
CA MET A 90 -34.15 -3.60 6.57
C MET A 90 -33.21 -3.90 7.73
N LEU A 91 -33.01 -5.18 8.02
CA LEU A 91 -32.04 -5.62 9.01
C LEU A 91 -30.62 -5.50 8.43
N PRO A 92 -29.60 -5.17 9.24
CA PRO A 92 -28.20 -5.24 8.81
C PRO A 92 -27.89 -6.61 8.20
N LYS A 93 -27.23 -6.62 7.04
CA LYS A 93 -26.85 -7.85 6.33
C LYS A 93 -25.69 -8.51 7.07
N GLU A 94 -25.66 -9.83 7.14
CA GLU A 94 -24.52 -10.55 7.71
C GLU A 94 -23.31 -10.50 6.77
N ILE A 95 -22.09 -10.59 7.31
CA ILE A 95 -20.86 -10.42 6.52
C ILE A 95 -20.77 -11.39 5.35
N ASP A 96 -21.17 -12.65 5.56
CA ASP A 96 -21.14 -13.70 4.54
C ASP A 96 -22.07 -13.41 3.35
N GLU A 97 -23.13 -12.61 3.55
CA GLU A 97 -24.09 -12.27 2.49
C GLU A 97 -23.50 -11.29 1.47
N PHE A 98 -22.57 -10.42 1.87
CA PHE A 98 -22.08 -9.32 1.02
C PHE A 98 -20.57 -9.24 0.86
N LYS A 99 -19.78 -10.10 1.52
CA LYS A 99 -18.32 -10.04 1.47
C LYS A 99 -17.76 -10.07 0.04
N ASN A 100 -18.43 -10.77 -0.87
CA ASN A 100 -18.04 -10.88 -2.28
C ASN A 100 -18.56 -9.71 -3.15
N GLU A 101 -19.48 -8.89 -2.64
CA GLU A 101 -20.00 -7.70 -3.32
C GLU A 101 -19.05 -6.51 -3.16
N ILE A 102 -18.15 -6.53 -2.17
CA ILE A 102 -17.22 -5.43 -1.94
C ILE A 102 -15.98 -5.62 -2.79
N ASP A 103 -15.85 -4.76 -3.80
CA ASP A 103 -14.64 -4.66 -4.61
C ASP A 103 -13.46 -4.17 -3.75
N SER A 104 -12.51 -5.06 -3.53
CA SER A 104 -11.29 -4.81 -2.76
C SER A 104 -10.15 -4.24 -3.61
N ARG A 105 -10.29 -4.22 -4.93
CA ARG A 105 -9.19 -3.98 -5.88
C ARG A 105 -9.28 -2.63 -6.59
N GLY A 106 -10.47 -2.13 -6.87
CA GLY A 106 -10.66 -0.94 -7.71
C GLY A 106 -11.13 0.29 -6.93
N GLY A 107 -10.19 1.11 -6.45
CA GLY A 107 -10.50 2.41 -5.84
C GLY A 107 -11.23 3.40 -6.76
N TYR A 108 -11.42 3.09 -8.04
CA TYR A 108 -12.31 3.78 -8.98
C TYR A 108 -12.86 2.75 -9.98
N MET A 109 -14.12 2.97 -10.39
CA MET A 109 -15.01 2.19 -11.25
C MET A 109 -14.35 1.18 -12.20
N TYR A 110 -14.82 -0.07 -12.20
CA TYR A 110 -15.36 -0.73 -13.41
C TYR A 110 -16.29 -1.87 -13.00
N THR A 111 -17.50 -1.89 -13.57
CA THR A 111 -18.30 -3.10 -13.71
C THR A 111 -17.42 -4.21 -14.27
N LEU A 112 -17.50 -5.42 -13.73
CA LEU A 112 -16.76 -6.60 -14.23
C LEU A 112 -16.72 -6.58 -15.76
N ALA A 113 -15.53 -6.54 -16.34
CA ALA A 113 -15.38 -6.51 -17.79
C ALA A 113 -15.93 -7.82 -18.36
N THR A 114 -17.12 -7.76 -18.97
CA THR A 114 -17.79 -8.90 -19.59
C THR A 114 -17.31 -9.14 -21.02
N SER A 115 -16.73 -8.12 -21.66
CA SER A 115 -16.16 -8.19 -23.01
C SER A 115 -14.87 -7.36 -23.10
N ILE A 116 -14.04 -7.71 -24.09
CA ILE A 116 -12.83 -6.96 -24.47
C ILE A 116 -13.18 -5.55 -24.93
N ASP A 117 -14.38 -5.34 -25.48
CA ASP A 117 -14.85 -4.04 -25.96
C ASP A 117 -14.98 -3.00 -24.84
N ASN A 118 -15.09 -3.44 -23.58
CA ASN A 118 -15.19 -2.54 -22.43
C ASN A 118 -13.89 -1.75 -22.19
N PHE A 119 -12.77 -2.20 -22.77
CA PHE A 119 -11.48 -1.53 -22.68
C PHE A 119 -11.19 -0.62 -23.89
N ALA A 120 -12.04 -0.61 -24.92
CA ALA A 120 -11.76 0.12 -26.16
C ALA A 120 -11.63 1.64 -25.92
N VAL A 121 -12.51 2.20 -25.08
CA VAL A 121 -12.50 3.63 -24.73
C VAL A 121 -11.27 3.97 -23.89
N GLU A 122 -10.96 3.16 -22.87
CA GLU A 122 -9.77 3.36 -22.03
C GLU A 122 -8.47 3.27 -22.84
N LEU A 123 -8.42 2.33 -23.80
CA LEU A 123 -7.28 2.18 -24.69
C LEU A 123 -7.11 3.38 -25.63
N GLU A 124 -8.21 3.91 -26.17
CA GLU A 124 -8.21 5.10 -27.04
C GLU A 124 -7.78 6.36 -26.26
N ASP A 125 -8.29 6.55 -25.04
CA ASP A 125 -7.89 7.63 -24.14
C ASP A 125 -6.40 7.54 -23.77
N ALA A 126 -5.91 6.34 -23.44
CA ALA A 126 -4.51 6.10 -23.13
C ALA A 126 -3.59 6.39 -24.34
N CYS A 127 -4.00 5.98 -25.54
CA CYS A 127 -3.27 6.28 -26.77
C CYS A 127 -3.23 7.78 -27.06
N SER A 128 -4.34 8.49 -26.86
CA SER A 128 -4.40 9.95 -27.04
C SER A 128 -3.48 10.67 -26.05
N CYS A 129 -3.51 10.26 -24.78
CA CYS A 129 -2.67 10.84 -23.74
C CYS A 129 -1.17 10.60 -24.00
N GLU A 130 -0.79 9.40 -24.45
CA GLU A 130 0.60 9.11 -24.84
C GLU A 130 1.05 10.00 -26.00
N GLN A 131 0.19 10.22 -27.00
CA GLN A 131 0.50 11.06 -28.15
C GLN A 131 0.70 12.53 -27.73
N GLU A 132 -0.15 13.07 -26.86
CA GLU A 132 0.00 14.43 -26.32
C GLU A 132 1.32 14.63 -25.56
N LEU A 133 1.73 13.62 -24.77
CA LEU A 133 3.02 13.65 -24.07
C LEU A 133 4.21 13.59 -25.03
N ARG A 134 4.12 12.81 -26.11
CA ARG A 134 5.15 12.76 -27.16
C ARG A 134 5.30 14.11 -27.86
N ASP A 135 4.19 14.77 -28.15
CA ASP A 135 4.19 16.09 -28.80
C ASP A 135 4.79 17.16 -27.88
N LEU A 136 4.48 17.13 -26.58
CA LEU A 136 5.12 17.98 -25.58
C LEU A 136 6.63 17.74 -25.45
N TYR A 137 7.06 16.47 -25.48
CA TYR A 137 8.47 16.10 -25.43
C TYR A 137 9.25 16.66 -26.63
N LEU A 138 8.71 16.50 -27.84
CA LEU A 138 9.31 17.03 -29.08
C LEU A 138 9.38 18.57 -29.06
N ALA A 139 8.42 19.24 -28.41
CA ALA A 139 8.46 20.69 -28.23
C ALA A 139 9.56 21.13 -27.24
N GLN A 140 9.88 20.31 -26.24
CA GLN A 140 10.84 20.62 -25.17
C GLN A 140 12.32 20.36 -25.54
N GLU A 141 12.59 19.54 -26.57
CA GLU A 141 13.95 19.23 -27.06
C GLU A 141 14.74 20.47 -27.54
N ASN A 142 14.09 21.63 -27.68
CA ASN A 142 14.72 22.92 -28.04
C ASN A 142 15.25 23.73 -26.84
N THR A 143 15.09 23.25 -25.61
CA THR A 143 15.55 23.95 -24.40
C THR A 143 16.50 23.07 -23.60
N ASN A 144 17.72 23.57 -23.38
CA ASN A 144 18.83 22.87 -22.70
C ASN A 144 18.64 22.77 -21.17
N GLU A 145 17.43 22.49 -20.69
CA GLU A 145 17.16 22.35 -19.26
C GLU A 145 16.96 20.88 -18.86
N THR A 146 17.43 20.58 -17.65
CA THR A 146 17.53 19.25 -17.05
C THR A 146 16.22 18.46 -17.17
N THR A 147 16.19 17.51 -18.10
CA THR A 147 14.99 16.70 -18.38
C THR A 147 14.75 15.69 -17.25
N CYS A 148 13.52 15.66 -16.71
CA CYS A 148 13.07 14.61 -15.81
C CYS A 148 13.18 13.24 -16.51
N GLN A 149 13.96 12.30 -15.94
CA GLN A 149 14.18 10.98 -16.53
C GLN A 149 12.89 10.17 -16.72
N PHE A 150 11.84 10.47 -15.95
CA PHE A 150 10.51 9.87 -16.09
C PHE A 150 9.79 10.22 -17.40
N LEU A 151 10.19 11.29 -18.11
CA LEU A 151 9.64 11.65 -19.42
C LEU A 151 10.33 10.92 -20.58
N LYS A 152 11.38 10.13 -20.32
CA LYS A 152 11.95 9.27 -21.35
C LYS A 152 11.00 8.10 -21.53
N ALA A 153 10.17 8.18 -22.57
CA ALA A 153 9.30 7.11 -23.06
C ALA A 153 10.08 5.92 -23.66
N THR A 154 11.21 5.55 -23.05
CA THR A 154 11.82 4.25 -23.25
C THR A 154 10.95 3.22 -22.55
N PRO A 155 10.50 2.15 -23.24
CA PRO A 155 9.75 1.09 -22.59
C PRO A 155 10.58 0.56 -21.41
N LEU A 156 10.04 0.75 -20.19
CA LEU A 156 10.69 0.32 -18.94
C LEU A 156 10.82 -1.21 -18.87
N ILE A 157 10.13 -1.93 -19.75
CA ILE A 157 10.16 -3.37 -19.88
C ILE A 157 11.10 -3.69 -21.05
N PRO A 158 12.26 -4.32 -20.79
CA PRO A 158 13.12 -4.81 -21.85
C PRO A 158 12.33 -5.81 -22.68
N ASP A 159 12.33 -5.62 -24.00
CA ASP A 159 11.77 -6.59 -24.93
C ASP A 159 12.43 -7.95 -24.69
N LEU A 160 11.59 -8.99 -24.56
CA LEU A 160 12.00 -10.34 -24.18
C LEU A 160 13.00 -10.94 -25.16
N GLU A 161 12.98 -10.51 -26.42
CA GLU A 161 13.97 -10.91 -27.43
C GLU A 161 15.40 -10.42 -27.11
N TYR A 162 15.54 -9.32 -26.37
CA TYR A 162 16.83 -8.68 -26.09
C TYR A 162 17.45 -9.14 -24.76
N LYS A 163 16.62 -9.59 -23.80
CA LYS A 163 17.07 -9.95 -22.45
C LYS A 163 18.12 -11.07 -22.42
N PHE A 164 18.11 -11.95 -23.42
CA PHE A 164 18.96 -13.14 -23.47
C PHE A 164 19.94 -13.18 -24.66
N ASP A 165 19.96 -12.16 -25.52
CA ASP A 165 20.92 -12.08 -26.63
C ASP A 165 22.25 -11.50 -26.14
N PRO A 166 23.34 -12.29 -26.06
CA PRO A 166 24.63 -11.82 -25.56
C PRO A 166 25.25 -10.72 -26.42
N ASN A 167 24.83 -10.55 -27.69
CA ASN A 167 25.35 -9.50 -28.58
C ASN A 167 24.59 -8.17 -28.47
N LYS A 168 23.41 -8.17 -27.85
CA LYS A 168 22.55 -6.99 -27.68
C LYS A 168 22.32 -6.62 -26.22
N ARG A 169 22.86 -7.41 -25.29
CA ARG A 169 22.82 -7.14 -23.86
C ARG A 169 23.48 -5.78 -23.59
N GLU A 170 22.78 -4.90 -22.89
CA GLU A 170 23.35 -3.61 -22.48
C GLU A 170 24.64 -3.87 -21.69
N ASP A 171 25.69 -3.12 -22.02
CA ASP A 171 26.98 -3.17 -21.35
C ASP A 171 26.79 -2.62 -19.94
N TYR A 172 26.46 -3.50 -18.99
CA TYR A 172 26.20 -3.12 -17.61
C TYR A 172 27.54 -2.81 -16.95
N PRO A 173 27.83 -1.54 -16.59
CA PRO A 173 29.11 -1.21 -16.00
C PRO A 173 29.16 -1.80 -14.59
N GLU A 174 29.91 -2.87 -14.41
CA GLU A 174 30.09 -3.58 -13.12
C GLU A 174 30.52 -2.65 -11.98
N LYS A 175 31.09 -1.49 -12.32
CA LYS A 175 31.59 -0.47 -11.39
C LYS A 175 30.52 0.50 -10.82
N GLN A 176 29.23 0.16 -10.85
CA GLN A 176 28.17 0.99 -10.28
C GLN A 176 27.94 0.81 -8.77
N TRP A 177 28.69 -0.07 -8.09
CA TRP A 177 28.50 -0.25 -6.66
C TRP A 177 28.85 1.02 -5.89
N THR A 178 27.93 1.40 -4.99
CA THR A 178 28.20 2.44 -4.01
C THR A 178 29.38 2.01 -3.14
N SER A 179 30.17 2.97 -2.67
CA SER A 179 31.30 2.69 -1.77
C SER A 179 30.90 1.87 -0.54
N SER A 180 29.66 2.03 -0.08
CA SER A 180 29.07 1.22 0.99
C SER A 180 28.83 -0.23 0.59
N GLY A 181 28.38 -0.50 -0.63
CA GLY A 181 28.19 -1.86 -1.13
C GLY A 181 29.51 -2.61 -1.25
N LEU A 182 30.53 -1.94 -1.81
CA LEU A 182 31.88 -2.49 -1.90
C LEU A 182 32.44 -2.89 -0.53
N ALA A 183 32.26 -2.00 0.47
CA ALA A 183 32.72 -2.25 1.83
C ALA A 183 31.94 -3.37 2.54
N GLN A 184 30.70 -3.66 2.12
CA GLN A 184 29.93 -4.81 2.62
C GLN A 184 30.42 -6.12 1.99
N ASP A 185 30.71 -6.12 0.69
CA ASP A 185 31.25 -7.28 -0.01
C ASP A 185 32.63 -7.67 0.53
N GLU A 186 33.50 -6.68 0.80
CA GLU A 186 34.80 -6.89 1.46
C GLU A 186 34.68 -7.55 2.85
N ARG A 187 33.52 -7.42 3.52
CA ARG A 187 33.28 -8.02 4.84
C ARG A 187 32.83 -9.48 4.77
N LEU A 188 32.27 -9.94 3.66
CA LEU A 188 31.72 -11.30 3.52
C LEU A 188 32.74 -12.42 3.78
N PRO A 189 34.01 -12.35 3.33
CA PRO A 189 35.03 -13.35 3.64
C PRO A 189 35.29 -13.48 5.15
N HIS A 190 35.25 -12.37 5.88
CA HIS A 190 35.42 -12.35 7.33
C HIS A 190 34.23 -12.99 8.05
N VAL A 191 33.00 -12.73 7.58
CA VAL A 191 31.79 -13.37 8.10
C VAL A 191 31.84 -14.88 7.88
N ARG A 192 32.19 -15.34 6.67
CA ARG A 192 32.35 -16.77 6.37
C ARG A 192 33.39 -17.43 7.29
N THR A 193 34.52 -16.76 7.50
CA THR A 193 35.59 -17.26 8.38
C THR A 193 35.15 -17.31 9.85
N TRP A 194 34.39 -16.31 10.30
CA TRP A 194 33.83 -16.26 11.64
C TRP A 194 32.78 -17.36 11.89
N LEU A 195 31.91 -17.62 10.91
CA LEU A 195 30.91 -18.69 11.01
C LEU A 195 31.56 -20.08 11.05
N ARG A 196 32.71 -20.26 10.39
CA ARG A 196 33.52 -21.49 10.48
C ARG A 196 34.31 -21.59 11.79
N ASN A 197 34.74 -20.46 12.35
CA ASN A 197 35.48 -20.41 13.61
C ASN A 197 35.04 -19.17 14.43
N ILE A 198 34.20 -19.40 15.44
CA ILE A 198 33.62 -18.35 16.29
C ILE A 198 34.70 -17.57 17.08
N ARG A 199 35.91 -18.12 17.21
CA ARG A 199 37.06 -17.44 17.86
C ARG A 199 37.84 -16.53 16.90
N TYR A 200 37.50 -16.51 15.62
CA TYR A 200 38.10 -15.62 14.65
C TYR A 200 37.78 -14.16 14.99
N CYS A 201 38.79 -13.30 14.90
CA CYS A 201 38.66 -11.87 14.98
C CYS A 201 39.43 -11.27 13.82
N PRO A 202 38.78 -10.49 12.92
CA PRO A 202 39.51 -9.77 11.90
C PRO A 202 40.53 -8.82 12.54
N GLU A 203 41.72 -8.74 11.94
CA GLU A 203 42.80 -7.90 12.44
C GLU A 203 42.43 -6.41 12.35
N GLY A 204 42.78 -5.63 13.38
CA GLY A 204 42.54 -4.17 13.41
C GLY A 204 41.18 -3.73 13.97
N LEU A 205 40.32 -4.65 14.41
CA LEU A 205 39.07 -4.29 15.10
C LEU A 205 39.30 -4.02 16.59
N ASN A 206 38.82 -2.88 17.09
CA ASN A 206 38.69 -2.62 18.52
C ASN A 206 37.56 -3.48 19.13
N ASN A 207 37.58 -3.73 20.44
CA ASN A 207 36.57 -4.50 21.19
C ASN A 207 35.12 -4.09 20.85
N LYS A 208 34.84 -2.78 20.78
CA LYS A 208 33.50 -2.28 20.43
C LYS A 208 33.11 -2.63 18.98
N GLN A 209 34.07 -2.52 18.05
CA GLN A 209 33.85 -2.84 16.64
C GLN A 209 33.71 -4.35 16.41
N TYR A 210 34.44 -5.17 17.19
CA TYR A 210 34.29 -6.62 17.17
C TYR A 210 32.91 -7.07 17.67
N LEU A 211 32.36 -6.43 18.69
CA LEU A 211 31.00 -6.70 19.15
C LEU A 211 29.95 -6.40 18.05
N THR A 212 30.09 -5.27 17.35
CA THR A 212 29.24 -4.94 16.20
C THR A 212 29.42 -5.93 15.05
N PHE A 213 30.64 -6.35 14.77
CA PHE A 213 30.94 -7.36 13.77
C PHE A 213 30.31 -8.72 14.12
N LYS A 214 30.36 -9.12 15.39
CA LYS A 214 29.71 -10.34 15.88
C LYS A 214 28.19 -10.28 15.70
N GLN A 215 27.56 -9.16 16.05
CA GLN A 215 26.14 -8.94 15.81
C GLN A 215 25.80 -9.01 14.31
N TYR A 216 26.65 -8.43 13.46
CA TYR A 216 26.49 -8.52 12.01
C TYR A 216 26.58 -9.96 11.50
N CYS A 217 27.53 -10.76 12.00
CA CYS A 217 27.68 -12.17 11.59
C CYS A 217 26.49 -13.04 11.97
N HIS A 218 25.76 -12.71 13.04
CA HIS A 218 24.55 -13.46 13.44
C HIS A 218 23.41 -13.39 12.42
N ASN A 219 23.45 -12.45 11.48
CA ASN A 219 22.47 -12.34 10.40
C ASN A 219 22.71 -13.35 9.26
N PHE A 220 23.79 -14.12 9.32
CA PHE A 220 24.21 -15.04 8.27
C PHE A 220 24.31 -16.47 8.81
N PHE A 221 24.14 -17.44 7.92
CA PHE A 221 24.33 -18.86 8.19
C PHE A 221 25.08 -19.49 7.02
N LEU A 222 25.78 -20.59 7.28
CA LEU A 222 26.44 -21.37 6.23
C LEU A 222 25.56 -22.57 5.86
N ASP A 223 25.39 -22.80 4.58
CA ASP A 223 24.77 -24.03 4.06
C ASP A 223 25.73 -25.22 4.22
N LYS A 224 25.27 -26.43 3.86
CA LYS A 224 26.02 -27.67 4.04
C LYS A 224 27.37 -27.71 3.30
N GLU A 225 27.57 -26.85 2.30
CA GLU A 225 28.83 -26.71 1.55
C GLU A 225 29.77 -25.63 2.12
N GLY A 226 29.30 -24.87 3.12
CA GLY A 226 30.09 -23.96 3.95
C GLY A 226 30.34 -22.56 3.40
#